data_AF-A0A9Q2D0U3-F1
#
_entry.id   AF-A0A9Q2D0U3-F1
#
_cell.length_a   1.000
_cell.length_b   1.000
_cell.length_c   1.000
_cell.angle_alpha   90.00
_cell.angle_beta   90.00
_cell.angle_gamma   90.00
#
_symmetry.space_group_name_H-M   'P 1'
#
loop_
_entity.id
_entity.type
_entity.pdbx_description
1 polymer ?
#
loop_
_entity_poly.entity_id
_entity_poly.type
_entity_poly.pdbx_seq_one_letter_code
_entity_poly.pdbx_strand_id
1 'polypeptide(L)'
;MQDIILHKSTGLVYQEKERTKETKFFLKPTHLILKDVNTTLYRGEVLGILGEYSTLKYLKNVFAGHLKPDHGRVKYDVSFLSLDVEDHILNKKPLHIFVVEILEEFMNEKDVKVSLDILKRHPIFFNYWEKSVDQLSRQDIAVVLLEISSEIQADITLYNNFFRYLNDDGFNRLKSIINTLEEKEHGVFLLESKFEPIEKLANHFVWLSYGQMRFEGTVQKGRQVYNDYMKKRSQIRSVDEEALFDLEWKERMYEPSNFKHGLKRRNRKNESFIDELNIQQLIIAFVVFFTMVLSYLLVIMDFEFTKEEHPFVEVAEDTEEDVQVERLRYGFVLNDDLKLQDQTLPKYALVQVTETKKNKLNVRIGSNEETVSNDDVLLFNPSSMFETIDYDAMIQYMSDDYLDNHLFYANYLNQPVENIESDFTLSDINDYKATVDNTDITFLIDKDTVIGIITSGSGEKEIKKAFNIEEDYKIYKTDGGFVLYDAPNNTWVYVSR
;
A
#
# COMPACT_ATOMS: atom_id res chain seq x y z
N MET A 1 9.99 12.32 -36.61
CA MET A 1 8.66 11.70 -36.34
C MET A 1 7.89 12.72 -35.53
N GLN A 2 6.77 13.22 -36.03
CA GLN A 2 5.89 14.07 -35.22
C GLN A 2 5.36 13.22 -34.05
N ASP A 3 5.45 13.73 -32.84
CA ASP A 3 4.98 13.04 -31.64
C ASP A 3 3.43 13.07 -31.66
N ILE A 4 2.84 11.95 -32.06
CA ILE A 4 1.38 11.77 -32.14
C ILE A 4 0.73 11.59 -30.77
N ILE A 5 1.54 11.30 -29.75
CA ILE A 5 1.08 11.09 -28.37
C ILE A 5 1.13 12.42 -27.65
N LEU A 6 -0.03 12.88 -27.17
CA LEU A 6 -0.15 14.09 -26.38
C LEU A 6 0.03 13.82 -24.88
N HIS A 7 -0.54 12.71 -24.41
CA HIS A 7 -0.48 12.32 -23.00
C HIS A 7 -0.31 10.82 -22.86
N LYS A 8 0.51 10.40 -21.90
CA LYS A 8 0.66 8.99 -21.57
C LYS A 8 0.75 8.80 -20.07
N SER A 9 -0.11 7.94 -19.54
CA SER A 9 -0.04 7.46 -18.18
C SER A 9 0.29 5.96 -18.15
N THR A 10 1.20 5.58 -17.26
CA THR A 10 1.63 4.18 -17.12
C THR A 10 1.66 3.76 -15.66
N GLY A 11 0.89 2.73 -15.33
CA GLY A 11 0.86 2.06 -14.03
C GLY A 11 0.50 2.99 -12.89
N LEU A 12 -0.43 3.93 -13.10
CA LEU A 12 -0.76 4.92 -12.09
C LEU A 12 -1.38 4.26 -10.87
N VAL A 13 -0.77 4.55 -9.72
CA VAL A 13 -1.29 4.23 -8.40
C VAL A 13 -1.35 5.53 -7.61
N TYR A 14 -2.49 5.83 -7.02
CA TYR A 14 -2.67 7.00 -6.18
C TYR A 14 -3.49 6.64 -4.95
N GLN A 15 -2.93 6.93 -3.79
CA GLN A 15 -3.57 6.80 -2.49
C GLN A 15 -3.97 8.20 -2.01
N GLU A 16 -5.23 8.35 -1.64
CA GLU A 16 -5.67 9.53 -0.91
C GLU A 16 -4.96 9.54 0.44
N LYS A 17 -4.45 10.70 0.81
CA LYS A 17 -3.80 10.89 2.10
C LYS A 17 -4.48 12.03 2.82
N GLU A 18 -5.10 11.75 3.96
CA GLU A 18 -5.73 12.78 4.77
C GLU A 18 -4.70 13.54 5.60
N ARG A 19 -4.87 14.86 5.70
CA ARG A 19 -4.18 15.68 6.71
C ARG A 19 -5.05 15.75 7.96
N THR A 20 -4.74 14.96 8.96
CA THR A 20 -5.26 15.13 10.32
C THR A 20 -4.43 16.16 11.09
N LYS A 21 -5.00 16.80 12.12
CA LYS A 21 -4.30 17.84 12.92
C LYS A 21 -3.02 17.32 13.60
N GLU A 22 -2.90 16.01 13.76
CA GLU A 22 -1.75 15.26 14.30
C GLU A 22 -0.68 14.95 13.25
N THR A 23 -0.98 15.02 11.95
CA THR A 23 -0.07 14.70 10.84
C THR A 23 0.38 15.96 10.09
N LYS A 24 1.08 16.87 10.78
CA LYS A 24 1.66 18.04 10.11
C LYS A 24 2.85 17.72 9.20
N PHE A 25 3.45 16.53 9.30
CA PHE A 25 4.68 16.19 8.57
C PHE A 25 4.65 14.89 7.75
N PHE A 26 3.69 13.97 7.96
CA PHE A 26 3.54 12.76 7.13
C PHE A 26 2.07 12.46 6.82
N LEU A 27 1.74 12.50 5.53
CA LEU A 27 0.44 12.16 4.97
C LEU A 27 0.25 10.62 5.03
N LYS A 28 -0.63 10.10 5.91
CA LYS A 28 -0.98 8.66 5.93
C LYS A 28 -1.92 8.33 4.77
N PRO A 29 -1.64 7.30 3.96
CA PRO A 29 -2.57 6.85 2.93
C PRO A 29 -3.81 6.22 3.59
N THR A 30 -4.96 6.85 3.41
CA THR A 30 -6.24 6.42 4.00
C THR A 30 -6.99 5.46 3.08
N HIS A 31 -6.94 5.70 1.76
CA HIS A 31 -7.66 4.86 0.81
C HIS A 31 -6.97 4.84 -0.57
N LEU A 32 -6.90 3.66 -1.18
CA LEU A 32 -6.42 3.54 -2.56
C LEU A 32 -7.50 4.05 -3.52
N ILE A 33 -7.18 5.05 -4.33
CA ILE A 33 -8.12 5.66 -5.27
C ILE A 33 -7.89 5.17 -6.69
N LEU A 34 -6.63 5.04 -7.10
CA LEU A 34 -6.25 4.57 -8.43
C LEU A 34 -5.31 3.37 -8.30
N LYS A 35 -5.55 2.32 -9.09
CA LYS A 35 -4.68 1.15 -9.14
C LYS A 35 -4.43 0.71 -10.58
N ASP A 36 -3.17 0.77 -10.99
CA ASP A 36 -2.66 0.27 -12.28
C ASP A 36 -3.42 0.88 -13.48
N VAL A 37 -3.69 2.18 -13.43
CA VAL A 37 -4.35 2.89 -14.55
C VAL A 37 -3.31 3.24 -15.62
N ASN A 38 -3.59 2.85 -16.86
CA ASN A 38 -2.74 3.09 -18.01
C ASN A 38 -3.58 3.71 -19.12
N THR A 39 -3.20 4.88 -19.62
CA THR A 39 -3.92 5.56 -20.70
C THR A 39 -2.93 6.18 -21.67
N THR A 40 -3.34 6.33 -22.92
CA THR A 40 -2.62 7.12 -23.93
C THR A 40 -3.64 7.96 -24.66
N LEU A 41 -3.36 9.26 -24.80
CA LEU A 41 -4.15 10.19 -25.59
C LEU A 41 -3.35 10.60 -26.82
N TYR A 42 -3.93 10.44 -27.99
CA TYR A 42 -3.35 10.84 -29.27
C TYR A 42 -3.89 12.20 -29.74
N ARG A 43 -3.19 12.83 -30.69
CA ARG A 43 -3.68 14.02 -31.40
C ARG A 43 -5.01 13.74 -32.09
N GLY A 44 -5.96 14.67 -31.95
CA GLY A 44 -7.31 14.57 -32.52
C GLY A 44 -8.16 13.44 -31.92
N GLU A 45 -7.81 12.92 -30.74
CA GLU A 45 -8.59 11.89 -30.06
C GLU A 45 -9.45 12.48 -28.94
N VAL A 46 -10.72 12.08 -28.88
CA VAL A 46 -11.54 12.24 -27.68
C VAL A 46 -11.57 10.92 -26.91
N LEU A 47 -10.82 10.87 -25.81
CA LEU A 47 -10.76 9.73 -24.92
C LEU A 47 -11.77 9.91 -23.78
N GLY A 48 -12.86 9.14 -23.85
CA GLY A 48 -13.88 9.08 -22.82
C GLY A 48 -13.49 8.15 -21.68
N ILE A 49 -13.54 8.64 -20.44
CA ILE A 49 -13.25 7.85 -19.24
C ILE A 49 -14.50 7.83 -18.36
N LEU A 50 -15.13 6.66 -18.24
CA LEU A 50 -16.27 6.46 -17.34
C LEU A 50 -15.77 6.04 -15.96
N GLY A 51 -16.27 6.66 -14.90
CA GLY A 51 -15.97 6.26 -13.53
C GLY A 51 -16.77 7.01 -12.48
N GLU A 52 -16.61 6.63 -11.22
CA GLU A 52 -17.21 7.40 -10.12
C GLU A 52 -16.51 8.74 -9.96
N TYR A 53 -17.27 9.80 -9.68
CA TYR A 53 -16.72 11.16 -9.57
C TYR A 53 -15.62 11.26 -8.50
N SER A 54 -15.76 10.53 -7.39
CA SER A 54 -14.72 10.40 -6.35
C SER A 54 -13.37 10.00 -6.95
N THR A 55 -13.35 9.01 -7.85
CA THR A 55 -12.14 8.56 -8.56
C THR A 55 -11.70 9.58 -9.62
N LEU A 56 -12.63 10.07 -10.43
CA LEU A 56 -12.34 10.95 -11.57
C LEU A 56 -11.74 12.29 -11.12
N LYS A 57 -12.18 12.85 -9.98
CA LYS A 57 -11.61 14.06 -9.38
C LYS A 57 -10.11 13.92 -9.12
N TYR A 58 -9.68 12.78 -8.58
CA TYR A 58 -8.25 12.50 -8.34
C TYR A 58 -7.51 12.21 -9.66
N LEU A 59 -8.11 11.42 -10.55
CA LEU A 59 -7.53 11.12 -11.86
C LEU A 59 -7.22 12.38 -12.68
N LYS A 60 -8.18 13.32 -12.74
CA LYS A 60 -8.01 14.64 -13.36
C LYS A 60 -6.74 15.32 -12.88
N ASN A 61 -6.58 15.42 -11.56
CA ASN A 61 -5.44 16.11 -10.95
C ASN A 61 -4.11 15.36 -11.17
N VAL A 62 -4.13 14.03 -11.22
CA VAL A 62 -2.94 13.23 -11.57
C VAL A 62 -2.58 13.43 -13.05
N PHE A 63 -3.56 13.46 -13.95
CA PHE A 63 -3.34 13.67 -15.38
C PHE A 63 -2.78 15.07 -15.68
N ALA A 64 -3.30 16.10 -15.01
CA ALA A 64 -2.85 17.48 -15.14
C ALA A 64 -1.54 17.78 -14.36
N GLY A 65 -0.95 16.77 -13.69
CA GLY A 65 0.28 16.94 -12.93
C GLY A 65 0.15 17.69 -11.60
N HIS A 66 -1.06 18.09 -11.20
CA HIS A 66 -1.34 18.74 -9.91
C HIS A 66 -1.15 17.78 -8.72
N LEU A 67 -1.36 16.48 -8.93
CA LEU A 67 -1.10 15.43 -7.94
C LEU A 67 -0.06 14.45 -8.49
N LYS A 68 0.96 14.17 -7.67
CA LYS A 68 1.97 13.16 -7.99
C LYS A 68 1.43 11.77 -7.64
N PRO A 69 1.44 10.81 -8.57
CA PRO A 69 1.07 9.43 -8.25
C PRO A 69 2.13 8.79 -7.34
N ASP A 70 1.71 7.86 -6.47
CA ASP A 70 2.61 7.10 -5.60
C ASP A 70 3.45 6.10 -6.40
N HIS A 71 2.85 5.46 -7.41
CA HIS A 71 3.55 4.66 -8.41
C HIS A 71 3.09 4.99 -9.82
N GLY A 72 3.93 4.62 -10.79
CA GLY A 72 3.70 4.94 -12.19
C GLY A 72 4.15 6.36 -12.53
N ARG A 73 3.77 6.82 -13.71
CA ARG A 73 4.12 8.17 -14.20
C ARG A 73 3.12 8.66 -15.22
N VAL A 74 3.00 9.98 -15.27
CA VAL A 74 2.31 10.73 -16.32
C VAL A 74 3.36 11.48 -17.13
N LYS A 75 3.26 11.44 -18.46
CA LYS A 75 4.13 12.20 -19.37
C LYS A 75 3.27 12.97 -20.39
N TYR A 76 3.48 14.28 -20.44
CA TYR A 76 3.03 15.19 -21.49
C TYR A 76 3.96 16.41 -21.46
N ASP A 77 4.24 17.00 -22.63
CA ASP A 77 5.13 18.16 -22.77
C ASP A 77 4.43 19.30 -23.54
N VAL A 78 3.09 19.34 -23.46
CA VAL A 78 2.20 20.24 -24.21
C VAL A 78 1.26 20.99 -23.25
N SER A 79 0.54 22.00 -23.76
CA SER A 79 -0.41 22.76 -22.94
C SER A 79 -1.60 21.90 -22.51
N PHE A 80 -2.00 22.00 -21.23
CA PHE A 80 -3.05 21.17 -20.62
C PHE A 80 -4.06 22.05 -19.89
N LEU A 81 -5.28 22.14 -20.40
CA LEU A 81 -6.41 22.81 -19.75
C LEU A 81 -7.27 21.78 -19.01
N SER A 82 -7.36 21.88 -17.68
CA SER A 82 -8.17 20.99 -16.84
C SER A 82 -9.38 21.73 -16.27
N LEU A 83 -10.58 21.26 -16.57
CA LEU A 83 -11.82 21.93 -16.19
C LEU A 83 -12.70 21.02 -15.31
N ASP A 84 -13.19 21.58 -14.20
CA ASP A 84 -14.14 20.94 -13.29
C ASP A 84 -14.95 22.01 -12.56
N VAL A 85 -16.28 21.87 -12.58
CA VAL A 85 -17.18 22.81 -11.92
C VAL A 85 -16.95 22.87 -10.42
N GLU A 86 -16.69 21.74 -9.76
CA GLU A 86 -16.55 21.69 -8.30
C GLU A 86 -15.23 22.30 -7.80
N ASP A 87 -14.24 22.55 -8.66
CA ASP A 87 -13.01 23.26 -8.26
C ASP A 87 -13.27 24.75 -7.99
N HIS A 88 -14.38 25.30 -8.52
CA HIS A 88 -14.62 26.74 -8.53
C HIS A 88 -15.82 27.21 -7.70
N ILE A 89 -16.59 26.29 -7.10
CA ILE A 89 -17.80 26.62 -6.33
C ILE A 89 -17.56 27.52 -5.10
N LEU A 90 -16.32 27.58 -4.59
CA LEU A 90 -15.93 28.41 -3.45
C LEU A 90 -15.07 29.61 -3.86
N ASN A 91 -14.94 29.89 -5.17
CA ASN A 91 -14.11 30.97 -5.66
C ASN A 91 -14.77 32.33 -5.43
N LYS A 92 -14.17 33.14 -4.55
CA LYS A 92 -14.70 34.46 -4.15
C LYS A 92 -14.31 35.61 -5.08
N LYS A 93 -13.56 35.32 -6.15
CA LYS A 93 -13.13 36.36 -7.10
C LYS A 93 -14.30 36.78 -7.98
N PRO A 94 -14.37 38.06 -8.38
CA PRO A 94 -15.28 38.50 -9.44
C PRO A 94 -15.07 37.70 -10.73
N LEU A 95 -16.15 37.43 -11.47
CA LEU A 95 -16.12 36.63 -12.70
C LEU A 95 -15.10 37.17 -13.71
N HIS A 96 -15.01 38.49 -13.88
CA HIS A 96 -14.06 39.09 -14.80
C HIS A 96 -12.59 38.77 -14.45
N ILE A 97 -12.22 38.81 -13.15
CA ILE A 97 -10.88 38.46 -12.70
C ILE A 97 -10.62 36.98 -12.95
N PHE A 98 -11.58 36.13 -12.61
CA PHE A 98 -11.48 34.69 -12.83
C PHE A 98 -11.24 34.32 -14.31
N VAL A 99 -11.97 34.96 -15.22
CA VAL A 99 -11.82 34.75 -16.67
C VAL A 99 -10.45 35.21 -17.15
N VAL A 100 -10.02 36.41 -16.74
CA VAL A 100 -8.72 36.98 -17.14
C VAL A 100 -7.58 36.07 -16.70
N GLU A 101 -7.58 35.61 -15.44
CA GLU A 101 -6.52 34.75 -14.90
C GLU A 101 -6.37 33.46 -15.70
N ILE A 102 -7.47 32.78 -16.03
CA ILE A 102 -7.42 31.55 -16.83
C ILE A 102 -6.91 31.86 -18.26
N LEU A 103 -7.37 32.94 -18.90
CA LEU A 103 -6.93 33.25 -20.26
C LEU A 103 -5.43 33.60 -20.31
N GLU A 104 -4.93 34.34 -19.32
CA GLU A 104 -3.51 34.73 -19.22
C GLU A 104 -2.55 33.54 -19.02
N GLU A 105 -3.03 32.41 -18.51
CA GLU A 105 -2.24 31.18 -18.42
C GLU A 105 -1.93 30.57 -19.79
N PHE A 106 -2.76 30.82 -20.82
CA PHE A 106 -2.67 30.18 -22.13
C PHE A 106 -2.42 31.16 -23.29
N MET A 107 -2.55 32.46 -23.05
CA MET A 107 -2.55 33.47 -24.10
C MET A 107 -1.70 34.68 -23.71
N ASN A 108 -1.23 35.42 -24.72
CA ASN A 108 -0.62 36.74 -24.48
C ASN A 108 -1.71 37.81 -24.23
N GLU A 109 -1.31 38.94 -23.66
CA GLU A 109 -2.20 40.04 -23.28
C GLU A 109 -3.10 40.55 -24.43
N LYS A 110 -2.61 40.53 -25.67
CA LYS A 110 -3.38 41.00 -26.84
C LYS A 110 -4.52 40.03 -27.14
N ASP A 111 -4.23 38.74 -27.14
CA ASP A 111 -5.22 37.70 -27.45
C ASP A 111 -6.25 37.58 -26.31
N VAL A 112 -5.81 37.74 -25.05
CA VAL A 112 -6.73 37.85 -23.89
C VAL A 112 -7.77 38.94 -24.11
N LYS A 113 -7.36 40.15 -24.54
CA LYS A 113 -8.30 41.26 -24.79
C LYS A 113 -9.33 40.91 -25.86
N VAL A 114 -8.91 40.26 -26.93
CA VAL A 114 -9.81 39.83 -28.02
C VAL A 114 -10.82 38.81 -27.52
N SER A 115 -10.36 37.78 -26.79
CA SER A 115 -11.24 36.75 -26.24
C SER A 115 -12.20 37.31 -25.17
N LEU A 116 -11.77 38.26 -24.35
CA LEU A 116 -12.66 38.94 -23.39
C LEU A 116 -13.81 39.69 -24.10
N ASP A 117 -13.52 40.37 -25.21
CA ASP A 117 -14.55 41.06 -25.99
C ASP A 117 -15.53 40.08 -26.65
N ILE A 118 -15.06 38.88 -27.02
CA ILE A 118 -15.92 37.80 -27.51
C ILE A 118 -16.81 37.28 -26.38
N LEU A 119 -16.21 36.88 -25.25
CA LEU A 119 -16.92 36.30 -24.10
C LEU A 119 -17.95 37.25 -23.51
N LYS A 120 -17.65 38.55 -23.38
CA LYS A 120 -18.59 39.56 -22.86
C LYS A 120 -19.90 39.66 -23.64
N ARG A 121 -19.93 39.22 -24.91
CA ARG A 121 -21.16 39.19 -25.72
C ARG A 121 -22.10 38.06 -25.33
N HIS A 122 -21.60 37.03 -24.66
CA HIS A 122 -22.43 35.94 -24.19
C HIS A 122 -23.20 36.35 -22.92
N PRO A 123 -24.52 36.06 -22.82
CA PRO A 123 -25.37 36.57 -21.73
C PRO A 123 -24.87 36.27 -20.33
N ILE A 124 -24.20 35.13 -20.12
CA ILE A 124 -23.66 34.75 -18.82
C ILE A 124 -22.60 35.75 -18.33
N PHE A 125 -21.66 36.14 -19.19
CA PHE A 125 -20.60 37.07 -18.80
C PHE A 125 -21.17 38.47 -18.63
N PHE A 126 -22.07 38.90 -19.52
CA PHE A 126 -22.72 40.20 -19.40
C PHE A 126 -23.48 40.37 -18.08
N ASN A 127 -24.26 39.36 -17.67
CA ASN A 127 -25.12 39.44 -16.48
C ASN A 127 -24.35 39.27 -15.15
N TYR A 128 -23.21 38.58 -15.19
CA TYR A 128 -22.49 38.16 -13.98
C TYR A 128 -21.07 38.73 -13.87
N TRP A 129 -20.65 39.62 -14.77
CA TRP A 129 -19.27 40.14 -14.89
C TRP A 129 -18.61 40.58 -13.57
N GLU A 130 -19.38 41.31 -12.75
CA GLU A 130 -18.93 41.86 -11.46
C GLU A 130 -19.30 40.98 -10.27
N LYS A 131 -20.08 39.91 -10.48
CA LYS A 131 -20.46 39.00 -9.40
C LYS A 131 -19.32 38.04 -9.11
N SER A 132 -19.24 37.63 -7.85
CA SER A 132 -18.29 36.61 -7.43
C SER A 132 -18.67 35.24 -7.99
N VAL A 133 -17.68 34.41 -8.37
CA VAL A 133 -17.91 33.09 -8.97
C VAL A 133 -18.72 32.16 -8.04
N ASP A 134 -18.50 32.22 -6.73
CA ASP A 134 -19.25 31.47 -5.71
C ASP A 134 -20.75 31.87 -5.61
N GLN A 135 -21.17 32.95 -6.27
CA GLN A 135 -22.57 33.37 -6.36
C GLN A 135 -23.28 32.82 -7.61
N LEU A 136 -22.55 32.20 -8.54
CA LEU A 136 -23.11 31.59 -9.74
C LEU A 136 -23.65 30.19 -9.41
N SER A 137 -24.67 29.74 -10.14
CA SER A 137 -25.08 28.35 -10.05
C SER A 137 -24.01 27.44 -10.66
N ARG A 138 -23.98 26.16 -10.26
CA ARG A 138 -23.06 25.17 -10.87
C ARG A 138 -23.24 25.05 -12.38
N GLN A 139 -24.48 25.21 -12.87
CA GLN A 139 -24.78 25.24 -14.30
C GLN A 139 -24.16 26.47 -14.97
N ASP A 140 -24.26 27.65 -14.35
CA ASP A 140 -23.65 28.87 -14.85
C ASP A 140 -22.12 28.79 -14.87
N ILE A 141 -21.52 28.20 -13.83
CA ILE A 141 -20.07 27.92 -13.79
C ILE A 141 -19.68 26.98 -14.94
N ALA A 142 -20.45 25.91 -15.18
CA ALA A 142 -20.20 25.00 -16.29
C ALA A 142 -20.22 25.73 -17.64
N VAL A 143 -21.21 26.60 -17.88
CA VAL A 143 -21.29 27.40 -19.10
C VAL A 143 -20.12 28.36 -19.22
N VAL A 144 -19.73 29.04 -18.14
CA VAL A 144 -18.55 29.92 -18.11
C VAL A 144 -17.29 29.15 -18.53
N LEU A 145 -17.04 27.99 -17.93
CA LEU A 145 -15.86 27.17 -18.25
C LEU A 145 -15.89 26.66 -19.70
N LEU A 146 -17.05 26.27 -20.21
CA LEU A 146 -17.21 25.88 -21.62
C LEU A 146 -16.84 27.03 -22.55
N GLU A 147 -17.38 28.22 -22.32
CA GLU A 147 -17.13 29.37 -23.18
C GLU A 147 -15.66 29.82 -23.10
N ILE A 148 -15.05 29.85 -21.91
CA ILE A 148 -13.60 30.10 -21.76
C ILE A 148 -12.80 29.06 -22.56
N SER A 149 -13.15 27.78 -22.44
CA SER A 149 -12.45 26.70 -23.15
C SER A 149 -12.56 26.80 -24.67
N SER A 150 -13.63 27.45 -25.18
CA SER A 150 -13.81 27.65 -26.62
C SER A 150 -12.87 28.71 -27.21
N GLU A 151 -12.36 29.60 -26.35
CA GLU A 151 -11.37 30.61 -26.72
C GLU A 151 -9.93 30.08 -26.56
N ILE A 152 -9.69 29.21 -25.57
CA ILE A 152 -8.37 28.64 -25.28
C ILE A 152 -7.99 27.55 -26.29
N GLN A 153 -6.77 27.66 -26.83
CA GLN A 153 -6.21 26.68 -27.78
C GLN A 153 -5.19 25.76 -27.10
N ALA A 154 -5.58 25.11 -26.02
CA ALA A 154 -4.72 24.13 -25.36
C ALA A 154 -4.63 22.84 -26.18
N ASP A 155 -3.44 22.22 -26.24
CA ASP A 155 -3.20 20.95 -26.95
C ASP A 155 -4.01 19.80 -26.35
N ILE A 156 -4.21 19.83 -25.03
CA ILE A 156 -5.07 18.90 -24.29
C ILE A 156 -6.11 19.70 -23.50
N THR A 157 -7.38 19.34 -23.67
CA THR A 157 -8.48 19.85 -22.83
C THR A 157 -9.17 18.69 -22.10
N LEU A 158 -9.29 18.80 -20.78
CA LEU A 158 -9.97 17.83 -19.94
C LEU A 158 -11.27 18.42 -19.38
N TYR A 159 -12.40 17.77 -19.67
CA TYR A 159 -13.70 18.07 -19.07
C TYR A 159 -14.05 17.00 -18.03
N ASN A 160 -14.13 17.38 -16.76
CA ASN A 160 -14.48 16.46 -15.67
C ASN A 160 -15.94 16.63 -15.24
N ASN A 161 -16.75 15.60 -15.52
CA ASN A 161 -18.12 15.42 -15.08
C ASN A 161 -19.04 16.60 -15.42
N PHE A 162 -18.89 17.16 -16.64
CA PHE A 162 -19.63 18.34 -17.08
C PHE A 162 -21.09 18.02 -17.37
N PHE A 163 -21.36 16.85 -17.95
CA PHE A 163 -22.69 16.50 -18.47
C PHE A 163 -23.82 16.67 -17.45
N ARG A 164 -23.56 16.39 -16.16
CA ARG A 164 -24.57 16.54 -15.10
C ARG A 164 -25.02 17.99 -14.83
N TYR A 165 -24.25 18.98 -15.26
CA TYR A 165 -24.53 20.41 -15.04
C TYR A 165 -25.08 21.09 -16.30
N LEU A 166 -25.15 20.37 -17.43
CA LEU A 166 -25.58 20.91 -18.70
C LEU A 166 -27.02 20.52 -19.00
N ASN A 167 -27.76 21.46 -19.57
CA ASN A 167 -29.01 21.18 -20.28
C ASN A 167 -28.69 20.79 -21.74
N ASP A 168 -29.72 20.52 -22.55
CA ASP A 168 -29.56 20.11 -23.94
C ASP A 168 -28.75 21.13 -24.77
N ASP A 169 -29.01 22.42 -24.59
CA ASP A 169 -28.28 23.50 -25.27
C ASP A 169 -26.79 23.51 -24.87
N GLY A 170 -26.50 23.40 -23.57
CA GLY A 170 -25.14 23.32 -23.05
C GLY A 170 -24.41 22.07 -23.54
N PHE A 171 -25.10 20.93 -23.64
CA PHE A 171 -24.52 19.70 -24.18
C PHE A 171 -24.23 19.81 -25.68
N ASN A 172 -25.12 20.43 -26.45
CA ASN A 172 -24.88 20.72 -27.86
C ASN A 172 -23.71 21.70 -28.05
N ARG A 173 -23.57 22.68 -27.16
CA ARG A 173 -22.43 23.60 -27.14
C ARG A 173 -21.12 22.87 -26.84
N LEU A 174 -21.08 22.02 -25.80
CA LEU A 174 -19.94 21.17 -25.49
C LEU A 174 -19.54 20.31 -26.69
N LYS A 175 -20.52 19.68 -27.36
CA LYS A 175 -20.29 18.90 -28.58
C LYS A 175 -19.62 19.74 -29.68
N SER A 176 -20.13 20.95 -29.92
CA SER A 176 -19.55 21.85 -30.92
C SER A 176 -18.11 22.23 -30.59
N ILE A 177 -17.80 22.46 -29.31
CA ILE A 177 -16.44 22.79 -28.87
C ILE A 177 -15.51 21.60 -29.06
N ILE A 178 -15.91 20.41 -28.61
CA ILE A 178 -15.11 19.18 -28.76
C ILE A 178 -14.83 18.87 -30.23
N ASN A 179 -15.84 18.97 -31.11
CA ASN A 179 -15.65 18.77 -32.54
C ASN A 179 -14.63 19.77 -33.11
N THR A 180 -14.66 21.03 -32.66
CA THR A 180 -13.69 22.05 -33.10
C THR A 180 -12.27 21.73 -32.62
N LEU A 181 -12.12 21.19 -31.41
CA LEU A 181 -10.83 20.75 -30.88
C LEU A 181 -10.30 19.53 -31.65
N GLU A 182 -11.16 18.55 -31.93
CA GLU A 182 -10.83 17.36 -32.72
C GLU A 182 -10.38 17.74 -34.13
N GLU A 183 -11.11 18.64 -34.82
CA GLU A 183 -10.75 19.16 -36.15
C GLU A 183 -9.41 19.89 -36.18
N LYS A 184 -9.00 20.47 -35.05
CA LYS A 184 -7.69 21.12 -34.87
C LYS A 184 -6.59 20.15 -34.43
N GLU A 185 -6.88 18.85 -34.35
CA GLU A 185 -5.98 17.80 -33.87
C GLU A 185 -5.57 17.94 -32.39
N HIS A 186 -6.38 18.64 -31.58
CA HIS A 186 -6.20 18.71 -30.13
C HIS A 186 -6.76 17.45 -29.46
N GLY A 187 -6.18 17.05 -28.33
CA GLY A 187 -6.64 15.90 -27.55
C GLY A 187 -7.68 16.31 -26.52
N VAL A 188 -8.70 15.47 -26.32
CA VAL A 188 -9.74 15.71 -25.31
C VAL A 188 -9.85 14.53 -24.36
N PHE A 189 -9.74 14.81 -23.07
CA PHE A 189 -10.15 13.88 -22.02
C PHE A 189 -11.59 14.21 -21.59
N LEU A 190 -12.51 13.27 -21.80
CA LEU A 190 -13.90 13.41 -21.37
C LEU A 190 -14.17 12.45 -20.20
N LEU A 191 -13.98 12.94 -18.97
CA LEU A 191 -14.17 12.16 -17.75
C LEU A 191 -15.61 12.31 -17.30
N GLU A 192 -16.40 11.25 -17.27
CA GLU A 192 -17.83 11.35 -16.99
C GLU A 192 -18.31 10.24 -16.05
N SER A 193 -19.29 10.57 -15.19
CA SER A 193 -19.95 9.58 -14.34
C SER A 193 -21.14 8.90 -15.01
N LYS A 194 -21.54 9.39 -16.18
CA LYS A 194 -22.60 8.81 -17.02
C LYS A 194 -22.02 8.42 -18.37
N PHE A 195 -22.49 7.30 -18.93
CA PHE A 195 -22.01 6.80 -20.22
C PHE A 195 -22.50 7.62 -21.42
N GLU A 196 -23.67 8.26 -21.31
CA GLU A 196 -24.31 9.01 -22.40
C GLU A 196 -23.40 10.05 -23.11
N PRO A 197 -22.70 10.96 -22.41
CA PRO A 197 -21.78 11.91 -23.06
C PRO A 197 -20.62 11.22 -23.77
N ILE A 198 -20.06 10.17 -23.17
CA ILE A 198 -18.99 9.36 -23.78
C ILE A 198 -19.48 8.69 -25.06
N GLU A 199 -20.67 8.11 -25.03
CA GLU A 199 -21.25 7.45 -26.20
C GLU A 199 -21.40 8.40 -27.40
N LYS A 200 -21.76 9.66 -27.13
CA LYS A 200 -22.07 10.63 -28.17
C LYS A 200 -20.86 11.41 -28.67
N LEU A 201 -19.78 11.49 -27.89
CA LEU A 201 -18.68 12.44 -28.13
C LEU A 201 -17.30 11.78 -28.22
N ALA A 202 -17.09 10.61 -27.61
CA ALA A 202 -15.77 9.98 -27.58
C ALA A 202 -15.53 9.08 -28.80
N ASN A 203 -14.27 8.94 -29.19
CA ASN A 203 -13.81 8.00 -30.22
C ASN A 203 -13.22 6.74 -29.56
N HIS A 204 -12.62 6.92 -28.38
CA HIS A 204 -12.05 5.85 -27.57
C HIS A 204 -12.60 5.87 -26.15
N PHE A 205 -12.61 4.72 -25.49
CA PHE A 205 -13.30 4.53 -24.23
C PHE A 205 -12.49 3.71 -23.23
N VAL A 206 -12.38 4.25 -22.01
CA VAL A 206 -11.89 3.55 -20.83
C VAL A 206 -13.00 3.53 -19.78
N TRP A 207 -13.21 2.38 -19.17
CA TRP A 207 -14.10 2.25 -18.01
C TRP A 207 -13.27 1.96 -16.77
N LEU A 208 -13.39 2.84 -15.79
CA LEU A 208 -12.87 2.69 -14.45
C LEU A 208 -13.98 2.20 -13.50
N SER A 209 -13.67 1.15 -12.75
CA SER A 209 -14.50 0.60 -11.69
C SER A 209 -13.64 0.43 -10.46
N TYR A 210 -14.06 0.98 -9.32
CA TYR A 210 -13.29 0.95 -8.07
C TYR A 210 -11.81 1.37 -8.30
N GLY A 211 -11.56 2.48 -8.99
CA GLY A 211 -10.19 2.95 -9.25
C GLY A 211 -9.34 2.14 -10.24
N GLN A 212 -9.89 1.08 -10.82
CA GLN A 212 -9.17 0.15 -11.71
C GLN A 212 -9.75 0.16 -13.11
N MET A 213 -8.91 -0.07 -14.12
CA MET A 213 -9.37 -0.25 -15.50
C MET A 213 -10.08 -1.58 -15.67
N ARG A 214 -11.36 -1.52 -16.02
CA ARG A 214 -12.19 -2.69 -16.32
C ARG A 214 -12.32 -2.95 -17.81
N PHE A 215 -12.23 -1.90 -18.61
CA PHE A 215 -12.29 -1.98 -20.06
C PHE A 215 -11.50 -0.83 -20.70
N GLU A 216 -10.88 -1.13 -21.83
CA GLU A 216 -10.25 -0.16 -22.73
C GLU A 216 -10.57 -0.59 -24.17
N GLY A 217 -10.96 0.35 -25.03
CA GLY A 217 -11.20 0.07 -26.45
C GLY A 217 -12.20 1.03 -27.09
N THR A 218 -12.81 0.56 -28.18
CA THR A 218 -13.82 1.34 -28.93
C THR A 218 -15.09 1.55 -28.11
N VAL A 219 -15.74 2.71 -28.26
CA VAL A 219 -17.01 3.05 -27.59
C VAL A 219 -18.10 1.99 -27.82
N GLN A 220 -18.24 1.45 -29.02
CA GLN A 220 -19.27 0.44 -29.33
C GLN A 220 -19.13 -0.84 -28.49
N LYS A 221 -17.91 -1.38 -28.41
CA LYS A 221 -17.61 -2.55 -27.56
C LYS A 221 -17.76 -2.20 -26.07
N GLY A 222 -17.31 -1.01 -25.69
CA GLY A 222 -17.47 -0.47 -24.34
C GLY A 222 -18.92 -0.43 -23.88
N ARG A 223 -19.81 0.06 -24.75
CA ARG A 223 -21.26 0.10 -24.51
C ARG A 223 -21.84 -1.28 -24.22
N GLN A 224 -21.45 -2.28 -25.01
CA GLN A 224 -21.93 -3.65 -24.82
C GLN A 224 -21.49 -4.19 -23.44
N VAL A 225 -20.19 -4.08 -23.13
CA VAL A 225 -19.62 -4.53 -21.85
C VAL A 225 -20.27 -3.80 -20.67
N TYR A 226 -20.44 -2.48 -20.78
CA TYR A 226 -21.05 -1.67 -19.73
C TYR A 226 -22.54 -1.98 -19.54
N ASN A 227 -23.29 -2.15 -20.62
CA ASN A 227 -24.72 -2.50 -20.53
C ASN A 227 -24.93 -3.89 -19.94
N ASP A 228 -24.10 -4.87 -20.31
CA ASP A 228 -24.14 -6.21 -19.73
C ASP A 228 -23.85 -6.18 -18.23
N TYR A 229 -22.89 -5.34 -17.82
CA TYR A 229 -22.61 -5.09 -16.41
C TYR A 229 -23.80 -4.43 -15.69
N MET A 230 -24.37 -3.37 -16.24
CA MET A 230 -25.51 -2.67 -15.65
C MET A 230 -26.74 -3.57 -15.55
N LYS A 231 -26.94 -4.46 -16.53
CA LYS A 231 -27.99 -5.49 -16.48
C LYS A 231 -27.78 -6.44 -15.31
N LYS A 232 -26.56 -6.96 -15.12
CA LYS A 232 -26.23 -7.80 -13.95
C LYS A 232 -26.42 -7.04 -12.64
N ARG A 233 -25.96 -5.79 -12.57
CA ARG A 233 -26.12 -4.94 -11.39
C ARG A 233 -27.60 -4.68 -11.06
N SER A 234 -28.45 -4.47 -12.06
CA SER A 234 -29.88 -4.27 -11.87
C SER A 234 -30.65 -5.51 -11.39
N GLN A 235 -30.04 -6.70 -11.47
CA GLN A 235 -30.63 -7.95 -11.03
C GLN A 235 -30.37 -8.25 -9.56
N ILE A 236 -29.51 -7.48 -8.88
CA ILE A 236 -29.23 -7.56 -7.44
C ILE A 236 -30.49 -7.15 -6.68
N ARG A 237 -30.91 -7.95 -5.70
CA ARG A 237 -32.16 -7.75 -4.96
C ARG A 237 -31.97 -7.57 -3.46
N SER A 238 -30.81 -7.94 -2.91
CA SER A 238 -30.52 -7.86 -1.48
C SER A 238 -29.22 -7.11 -1.20
N VAL A 239 -29.10 -6.64 0.05
CA VAL A 239 -27.90 -5.97 0.57
C VAL A 239 -26.70 -6.91 0.58
N ASP A 240 -26.92 -8.20 0.88
CA ASP A 240 -25.86 -9.22 0.87
C ASP A 240 -25.35 -9.48 -0.55
N GLU A 241 -26.25 -9.56 -1.54
CA GLU A 241 -25.87 -9.69 -2.96
C GLU A 241 -25.11 -8.44 -3.45
N GLU A 242 -25.48 -7.25 -2.98
CA GLU A 242 -24.76 -6.01 -3.30
C GLU A 242 -23.35 -5.95 -2.69
N ALA A 243 -23.19 -6.45 -1.46
CA ALA A 243 -21.89 -6.54 -0.81
C ALA A 243 -20.94 -7.48 -1.58
N LEU A 244 -21.48 -8.64 -2.01
CA LEU A 244 -20.75 -9.66 -2.77
C LEU A 244 -20.56 -9.28 -4.25
N PHE A 245 -21.38 -8.39 -4.80
CA PHE A 245 -21.24 -7.95 -6.17
C PHE A 245 -19.90 -7.25 -6.38
N ASP A 246 -19.14 -7.73 -7.37
CA ASP A 246 -17.79 -7.27 -7.67
C ASP A 246 -16.80 -7.38 -6.49
N LEU A 247 -17.01 -8.31 -5.54
CA LEU A 247 -16.09 -8.52 -4.41
C LEU A 247 -14.64 -8.71 -4.88
N GLU A 248 -14.40 -9.52 -5.91
CA GLU A 248 -13.05 -9.69 -6.50
C GLU A 248 -12.44 -8.38 -7.03
N TRP A 249 -13.24 -7.43 -7.51
CA TRP A 249 -12.74 -6.11 -7.92
C TRP A 249 -12.43 -5.23 -6.71
N LYS A 250 -13.25 -5.30 -5.66
CA LYS A 250 -13.05 -4.57 -4.39
C LYS A 250 -11.80 -5.09 -3.66
N GLU A 251 -11.67 -6.40 -3.51
CA GLU A 251 -10.51 -7.07 -2.87
C GLU A 251 -9.21 -6.75 -3.61
N ARG A 252 -9.26 -6.72 -4.96
CA ARG A 252 -8.11 -6.27 -5.75
C ARG A 252 -7.67 -4.85 -5.47
N MET A 253 -8.47 -3.95 -4.89
CA MET A 253 -7.91 -2.65 -4.44
C MET A 253 -7.01 -2.81 -3.21
N TYR A 254 -7.28 -3.78 -2.35
CA TYR A 254 -6.55 -4.00 -1.11
C TYR A 254 -5.36 -4.96 -1.25
N GLU A 255 -5.28 -5.71 -2.35
CA GLU A 255 -4.08 -6.51 -2.64
C GLU A 255 -2.83 -5.60 -2.81
N PRO A 256 -1.74 -5.84 -2.07
CA PRO A 256 -0.50 -5.10 -2.25
C PRO A 256 0.01 -5.23 -3.69
N SER A 257 0.23 -4.10 -4.36
CA SER A 257 0.78 -4.02 -5.74
C SER A 257 2.11 -4.80 -5.89
N ASN A 258 2.82 -5.03 -4.78
CA ASN A 258 4.06 -5.78 -4.69
C ASN A 258 3.96 -7.25 -5.18
N PHE A 259 2.78 -7.87 -5.14
CA PHE A 259 2.62 -9.26 -5.61
C PHE A 259 2.61 -9.40 -7.15
N LYS A 260 2.38 -8.32 -7.91
CA LYS A 260 2.41 -8.36 -9.38
C LYS A 260 3.83 -8.39 -9.96
N HIS A 261 4.84 -7.93 -9.24
CA HIS A 261 6.23 -7.86 -9.74
C HIS A 261 7.06 -9.14 -9.46
N GLY A 262 6.54 -10.08 -8.66
CA GLY A 262 7.17 -11.39 -8.42
C GLY A 262 6.76 -12.50 -9.38
N LEU A 263 5.62 -12.36 -10.06
CA LEU A 263 5.13 -13.37 -11.01
C LEU A 263 5.69 -13.10 -12.40
N LYS A 264 6.97 -13.45 -12.61
CA LYS A 264 7.54 -13.61 -13.95
C LYS A 264 6.62 -14.54 -14.75
N ARG A 265 6.24 -14.11 -15.95
CA ARG A 265 5.54 -14.90 -16.97
C ARG A 265 6.31 -16.22 -17.18
N ARG A 266 5.88 -17.31 -16.54
CA ARG A 266 6.40 -18.64 -16.84
C ARG A 266 6.03 -18.94 -18.29
N ASN A 267 7.05 -19.09 -19.13
CA ASN A 267 6.87 -19.57 -20.48
C ASN A 267 6.09 -20.90 -20.42
N ARG A 268 5.01 -20.95 -21.20
CA ARG A 268 4.20 -22.13 -21.51
C ARG A 268 5.06 -23.15 -22.26
N LYS A 269 5.98 -23.80 -21.55
CA LYS A 269 6.80 -24.92 -22.07
C LYS A 269 7.41 -25.86 -21.02
N ASN A 270 7.10 -25.69 -19.74
CA ASN A 270 7.36 -26.72 -18.74
C ASN A 270 6.01 -27.14 -18.15
N GLU A 271 5.31 -28.03 -18.86
CA GLU A 271 4.42 -28.97 -18.20
C GLU A 271 5.30 -29.74 -17.20
N SER A 272 4.97 -29.61 -15.92
CA SER A 272 5.62 -30.35 -14.85
C SER A 272 5.45 -31.84 -15.10
N PHE A 273 6.54 -32.61 -15.04
CA PHE A 273 6.59 -34.08 -15.06
C PHE A 273 5.65 -34.80 -14.08
N ILE A 274 4.89 -34.06 -13.27
CA ILE A 274 4.00 -34.54 -12.24
C ILE A 274 2.57 -34.76 -12.79
N ASP A 275 2.20 -34.10 -13.89
CA ASP A 275 0.87 -34.26 -14.50
C ASP A 275 0.74 -35.54 -15.36
N GLU A 276 1.86 -36.16 -15.76
CA GLU A 276 1.87 -37.46 -16.46
C GLU A 276 1.96 -38.66 -15.51
N LEU A 277 2.22 -38.45 -14.21
CA LEU A 277 2.40 -39.55 -13.27
C LEU A 277 1.05 -40.07 -12.79
N ASN A 278 0.71 -41.29 -13.22
CA ASN A 278 -0.48 -42.01 -12.79
C ASN A 278 -0.43 -42.26 -11.26
N ILE A 279 -1.12 -41.41 -10.51
CA ILE A 279 -1.16 -41.39 -9.04
C ILE A 279 -1.47 -42.78 -8.45
N GLN A 280 -2.26 -43.62 -9.15
CA GLN A 280 -2.56 -44.98 -8.69
C GLN A 280 -1.32 -45.89 -8.67
N GLN A 281 -0.40 -45.75 -9.62
CA GLN A 281 0.84 -46.53 -9.66
C GLN A 281 1.83 -46.07 -8.57
N LEU A 282 1.82 -44.78 -8.24
CA LEU A 282 2.67 -44.20 -7.20
C LEU A 282 2.22 -44.65 -5.80
N ILE A 283 0.91 -44.75 -5.57
CA ILE A 283 0.35 -45.31 -4.33
C ILE A 283 0.73 -46.80 -4.19
N ILE A 284 0.62 -47.60 -5.26
CA ILE A 284 1.00 -49.02 -5.22
C ILE A 284 2.50 -49.17 -4.93
N ALA A 285 3.35 -48.37 -5.59
CA ALA A 285 4.79 -48.38 -5.34
C ALA A 285 5.13 -48.01 -3.89
N PHE A 286 4.42 -47.03 -3.32
CA PHE A 286 4.60 -46.62 -1.93
C PHE A 286 4.20 -47.74 -0.94
N VAL A 287 3.10 -48.45 -1.20
CA VAL A 287 2.66 -49.59 -0.37
C VAL A 287 3.64 -50.76 -0.45
N VAL A 288 4.18 -51.04 -1.65
CA VAL A 288 5.20 -52.10 -1.83
C VAL A 288 6.50 -51.71 -1.11
N PHE A 289 6.92 -50.46 -1.24
CA PHE A 289 8.11 -49.97 -0.53
C PHE A 289 7.92 -50.03 0.98
N PHE A 290 6.76 -49.62 1.49
CA PHE A 290 6.47 -49.66 2.93
C PHE A 290 6.43 -51.08 3.48
N THR A 291 5.87 -52.04 2.75
CA THR A 291 5.88 -53.45 3.16
C THR A 291 7.28 -54.06 3.14
N MET A 292 8.14 -53.63 2.21
CA MET A 292 9.54 -54.04 2.14
C MET A 292 10.38 -53.46 3.28
N VAL A 293 10.12 -52.22 3.69
CA VAL A 293 10.74 -51.60 4.87
C VAL A 293 10.26 -52.27 6.16
N LEU A 294 8.98 -52.62 6.25
CA LEU A 294 8.43 -53.31 7.42
C LEU A 294 9.00 -54.72 7.59
N SER A 295 9.17 -55.46 6.48
CA SER A 295 9.78 -56.79 6.52
C SER A 295 11.27 -56.73 6.85
N TYR A 296 11.99 -55.72 6.37
CA TYR A 296 13.37 -55.46 6.76
C TYR A 296 13.51 -55.13 8.25
N LEU A 297 12.62 -54.31 8.80
CA LEU A 297 12.58 -54.02 10.24
C LEU A 297 12.31 -55.26 11.10
N LEU A 298 11.42 -56.15 10.65
CA LEU A 298 11.16 -57.43 11.32
C LEU A 298 12.40 -58.35 11.32
N VAL A 299 13.16 -58.38 10.22
CA VAL A 299 14.43 -59.13 10.14
C VAL A 299 15.47 -58.56 11.10
N ILE A 300 15.55 -57.23 11.25
CA ILE A 300 16.47 -56.60 12.20
C ILE A 300 16.08 -56.90 13.65
N MET A 301 14.79 -56.86 13.99
CA MET A 301 14.31 -57.16 15.35
C MET A 301 14.55 -58.63 15.76
N ASP A 302 14.54 -59.56 14.81
CA ASP A 302 14.82 -60.99 15.09
C ASP A 302 16.32 -61.28 15.29
N PHE A 303 17.19 -60.35 14.90
CA PHE A 303 18.65 -60.47 15.01
C PHE A 303 19.24 -60.04 16.37
N GLU A 304 18.45 -59.43 17.27
CA GLU A 304 18.93 -58.96 18.58
C GLU A 304 19.14 -60.08 19.63
N PHE A 305 18.84 -61.36 19.33
CA PHE A 305 18.93 -62.46 20.31
C PHE A 305 20.15 -63.40 20.21
N THR A 306 21.13 -63.17 19.34
CA THR A 306 22.36 -63.99 19.33
C THR A 306 23.62 -63.13 19.28
N LYS A 307 24.23 -62.96 20.46
CA LYS A 307 25.60 -62.47 20.67
C LYS A 307 26.61 -63.34 19.91
N GLU A 308 27.62 -62.71 19.31
CA GLU A 308 29.02 -62.93 19.69
C GLU A 308 29.92 -61.80 19.18
N GLU A 309 30.82 -61.34 20.05
CA GLU A 309 31.84 -60.31 19.83
C GLU A 309 33.03 -60.89 19.05
N HIS A 310 33.67 -60.09 18.18
CA HIS A 310 35.13 -59.82 18.18
C HIS A 310 35.59 -58.97 16.94
N PRO A 311 36.79 -58.36 16.97
CA PRO A 311 37.02 -56.92 16.74
C PRO A 311 37.73 -56.55 15.41
N PHE A 312 38.07 -55.24 15.29
CA PHE A 312 38.88 -54.54 14.27
C PHE A 312 38.13 -54.18 12.97
N VAL A 313 38.29 -53.02 12.31
CA VAL A 313 39.35 -52.00 12.22
C VAL A 313 38.66 -50.67 11.87
N GLU A 314 39.15 -49.53 12.38
CA GLU A 314 38.84 -48.20 11.83
C GLU A 314 39.21 -48.12 10.34
N VAL A 315 38.24 -47.79 9.49
CA VAL A 315 38.49 -47.07 8.24
C VAL A 315 37.45 -45.97 8.16
N ALA A 316 37.95 -44.74 8.05
CA ALA A 316 37.20 -43.51 7.99
C ALA A 316 36.11 -43.55 6.92
N GLU A 317 34.89 -43.19 7.31
CA GLU A 317 33.94 -42.53 6.42
C GLU A 317 33.73 -41.14 7.00
N ASP A 318 34.15 -40.16 6.21
CA ASP A 318 33.94 -38.74 6.44
C ASP A 318 32.51 -38.52 6.96
N THR A 319 32.41 -37.96 8.16
CA THR A 319 31.23 -37.20 8.55
C THR A 319 30.90 -36.27 7.40
N GLU A 320 29.77 -36.51 6.74
CA GLU A 320 29.13 -35.47 5.94
C GLU A 320 29.01 -34.26 6.87
N GLU A 321 29.85 -33.26 6.62
CA GLU A 321 29.64 -31.91 7.11
C GLU A 321 28.25 -31.52 6.63
N ASP A 322 27.29 -31.69 7.53
CA ASP A 322 26.00 -31.04 7.42
C ASP A 322 26.34 -29.55 7.43
N VAL A 323 26.39 -28.96 6.23
CA VAL A 323 26.63 -27.53 6.05
C VAL A 323 25.45 -26.84 6.70
N GLN A 324 25.56 -26.62 8.01
CA GLN A 324 24.71 -25.72 8.75
C GLN A 324 24.96 -24.37 8.15
N VAL A 325 24.10 -23.99 7.22
CA VAL A 325 23.91 -22.59 6.88
C VAL A 325 23.59 -21.91 8.19
N GLU A 326 24.55 -21.16 8.74
CA GLU A 326 24.40 -20.35 9.95
C GLU A 326 23.18 -19.44 9.75
N ARG A 327 22.04 -19.87 10.27
CA ARG A 327 20.86 -19.01 10.38
C ARG A 327 21.03 -18.28 11.69
N LEU A 328 21.28 -16.98 11.64
CA LEU A 328 21.29 -16.11 12.83
C LEU A 328 19.93 -16.26 13.55
N ARG A 329 19.96 -16.82 14.75
CA ARG A 329 18.81 -16.94 15.65
C ARG A 329 19.09 -16.07 16.86
N TYR A 330 18.07 -15.39 17.35
CA TYR A 330 18.15 -14.57 18.55
C TYR A 330 17.22 -15.16 19.62
N GLY A 331 17.33 -14.65 20.84
CA GLY A 331 16.40 -14.96 21.91
C GLY A 331 16.26 -13.79 22.88
N PHE A 332 15.07 -13.62 23.44
CA PHE A 332 14.81 -12.67 24.52
C PHE A 332 14.97 -13.36 25.87
N VAL A 333 15.77 -12.79 26.76
CA VAL A 333 15.85 -13.26 28.16
C VAL A 333 14.52 -13.00 28.87
N LEU A 334 13.97 -14.01 29.55
CA LEU A 334 12.66 -13.90 30.22
C LEU A 334 12.75 -13.62 31.73
N ASN A 335 13.90 -13.91 32.35
CA ASN A 335 14.10 -13.73 33.78
C ASN A 335 14.83 -12.40 34.08
N ASP A 336 14.47 -11.75 35.18
CA ASP A 336 15.04 -10.44 35.57
C ASP A 336 16.53 -10.50 35.95
N ASP A 337 17.06 -11.67 36.32
CA ASP A 337 18.44 -11.86 36.77
C ASP A 337 19.03 -13.19 36.26
N LEU A 338 19.10 -13.38 34.94
CA LEU A 338 19.77 -14.57 34.39
C LEU A 338 21.29 -14.44 34.61
N LYS A 339 21.79 -15.12 35.66
CA LYS A 339 23.21 -15.11 36.03
C LYS A 339 24.00 -16.09 35.16
N LEU A 340 24.92 -15.55 34.38
CA LEU A 340 25.80 -16.27 33.49
C LEU A 340 27.24 -15.93 33.87
N GLN A 341 27.83 -16.81 34.67
CA GLN A 341 29.15 -16.72 35.32
C GLN A 341 29.58 -15.30 35.75
N ASP A 342 30.09 -14.48 34.83
CA ASP A 342 30.65 -13.15 35.08
C ASP A 342 29.69 -11.97 34.80
N GLN A 343 28.49 -12.23 34.26
CA GLN A 343 27.50 -11.21 33.90
C GLN A 343 26.06 -11.61 34.30
N THR A 344 25.25 -10.61 34.65
CA THR A 344 23.81 -10.77 34.89
C THR A 344 23.08 -10.13 33.71
N LEU A 345 22.31 -10.93 32.97
CA LEU A 345 21.49 -10.41 31.88
C LEU A 345 20.12 -9.97 32.41
N PRO A 346 19.69 -8.73 32.12
CA PRO A 346 18.35 -8.30 32.47
C PRO A 346 17.31 -8.91 31.54
N LYS A 347 16.07 -8.95 32.01
CA LYS A 347 14.92 -9.35 31.20
C LYS A 347 14.82 -8.51 29.92
N TYR A 348 14.40 -9.18 28.84
CA TYR A 348 14.30 -8.70 27.46
C TYR A 348 15.63 -8.39 26.76
N ALA A 349 16.78 -8.64 27.39
CA ALA A 349 18.06 -8.60 26.69
C ALA A 349 18.05 -9.55 25.49
N LEU A 350 18.59 -9.08 24.36
CA LEU A 350 18.66 -9.86 23.12
C LEU A 350 19.98 -10.63 23.10
N VAL A 351 19.91 -11.96 22.99
CA VAL A 351 21.09 -12.84 22.89
C VAL A 351 21.12 -13.60 21.59
N GLN A 352 22.30 -13.82 21.03
CA GLN A 352 22.48 -14.64 19.83
C GLN A 352 22.48 -16.12 20.22
N VAL A 353 21.63 -16.93 19.59
CA VAL A 353 21.54 -18.38 19.82
C VAL A 353 22.37 -19.11 18.77
N THR A 354 23.38 -19.87 19.21
CA THR A 354 24.34 -20.56 18.34
C THR A 354 23.97 -22.03 18.11
N GLU A 355 23.45 -22.71 19.14
CA GLU A 355 23.05 -24.11 19.04
C GLU A 355 21.77 -24.37 19.86
N THR A 356 20.88 -25.22 19.35
CA THR A 356 19.66 -25.63 20.04
C THR A 356 19.73 -27.13 20.33
N LYS A 357 19.76 -27.52 21.62
CA LYS A 357 19.65 -28.91 22.09
C LYS A 357 18.31 -29.12 22.79
N LYS A 358 17.86 -30.38 22.94
CA LYS A 358 16.49 -30.72 23.38
C LYS A 358 15.96 -29.90 24.57
N ASN A 359 16.78 -29.63 25.59
CA ASN A 359 16.39 -28.86 26.80
C ASN A 359 17.38 -27.73 27.14
N LYS A 360 18.31 -27.39 26.25
CA LYS A 360 19.37 -26.40 26.52
C LYS A 360 19.70 -25.63 25.24
N LEU A 361 19.96 -24.34 25.38
CA LEU A 361 20.43 -23.46 24.30
C LEU A 361 21.87 -23.06 24.58
N ASN A 362 22.69 -22.98 23.53
CA ASN A 362 23.94 -22.24 23.61
C ASN A 362 23.68 -20.82 23.10
N VAL A 363 24.00 -19.84 23.94
CA VAL A 363 23.88 -18.42 23.65
C VAL A 363 25.25 -17.78 23.66
N ARG A 364 25.48 -16.85 22.73
CA ARG A 364 26.72 -16.09 22.63
C ARG A 364 26.55 -14.73 23.29
N ILE A 365 27.44 -14.42 24.23
CA ILE A 365 27.48 -13.15 24.97
C ILE A 365 28.90 -12.59 24.79
N GLY A 366 29.01 -11.51 24.02
CA GLY A 366 30.32 -10.99 23.60
C GLY A 366 31.13 -12.03 22.82
N SER A 367 32.24 -12.48 23.40
CA SER A 367 33.14 -13.48 22.80
C SER A 367 32.97 -14.90 23.37
N ASN A 368 32.10 -15.09 24.37
CA ASN A 368 31.93 -16.35 25.07
C ASN A 368 30.61 -17.02 24.66
N GLU A 369 30.58 -18.36 24.68
CA GLU A 369 29.35 -19.15 24.51
C GLU A 369 28.99 -19.84 25.81
N GLU A 370 27.73 -19.70 26.23
CA GLU A 370 27.22 -20.26 27.47
C GLU A 370 25.94 -21.06 27.24
N THR A 371 25.72 -22.06 28.09
CA THR A 371 24.56 -22.94 28.00
C THR A 371 23.47 -22.52 28.98
N VAL A 372 22.28 -22.22 28.46
CA VAL A 372 21.10 -21.76 29.21
C VAL A 372 19.91 -22.71 29.04
N SER A 373 18.94 -22.67 29.95
CA SER A 373 17.71 -23.44 29.80
C SER A 373 16.84 -22.87 28.68
N ASN A 374 16.08 -23.72 28.00
CA ASN A 374 15.08 -23.27 27.02
C ASN A 374 14.00 -22.40 27.67
N ASP A 375 13.71 -22.62 28.96
CA ASP A 375 12.64 -21.90 29.67
C ASP A 375 13.05 -20.46 30.06
N ASP A 376 14.35 -20.15 30.04
CA ASP A 376 14.87 -18.84 30.43
C ASP A 376 14.95 -17.86 29.26
N VAL A 377 14.79 -18.35 28.02
CA VAL A 377 14.98 -17.58 26.78
C VAL A 377 13.88 -17.89 25.77
N LEU A 378 13.15 -16.85 25.36
CA LEU A 378 12.18 -16.94 24.27
C LEU A 378 12.89 -16.87 22.92
N LEU A 379 12.86 -17.96 22.16
CA LEU A 379 13.47 -18.03 20.83
C LEU A 379 12.80 -17.04 19.87
N PHE A 380 13.63 -16.19 19.26
CA PHE A 380 13.21 -15.19 18.30
C PHE A 380 14.04 -15.31 17.02
N ASN A 381 13.37 -15.71 15.93
CA ASN A 381 13.99 -15.77 14.61
C ASN A 381 13.28 -14.76 13.68
N PRO A 382 13.95 -13.65 13.29
CA PRO A 382 13.38 -12.65 12.38
C PRO A 382 12.90 -13.20 11.03
N SER A 383 13.40 -14.37 10.62
CA SER A 383 13.01 -15.06 9.38
C SER A 383 11.80 -15.99 9.54
N SER A 384 11.29 -16.17 10.75
CA SER A 384 10.07 -16.95 11.00
C SER A 384 8.82 -16.18 10.56
N MET A 385 7.75 -16.93 10.27
CA MET A 385 6.43 -16.36 10.02
C MET A 385 5.80 -15.93 11.35
N PHE A 386 5.51 -14.63 11.50
CA PHE A 386 4.74 -14.07 12.61
C PHE A 386 3.46 -13.41 12.07
N GLU A 387 2.44 -13.34 12.91
CA GLU A 387 1.23 -12.56 12.63
C GLU A 387 1.59 -11.09 12.42
N THR A 388 1.05 -10.47 11.37
CA THR A 388 1.35 -9.06 11.04
C THR A 388 0.30 -8.16 11.66
N ILE A 389 0.73 -7.14 12.37
CA ILE A 389 -0.13 -6.16 13.03
C ILE A 389 0.26 -4.74 12.61
N ASP A 390 -0.74 -3.88 12.46
CA ASP A 390 -0.50 -2.44 12.30
C ASP A 390 0.02 -1.85 13.62
N TYR A 391 1.19 -1.21 13.56
CA TYR A 391 1.82 -0.58 14.71
C TYR A 391 0.91 0.50 15.33
N ASP A 392 0.13 1.22 14.51
CA ASP A 392 -0.81 2.25 14.97
C ASP A 392 -2.03 1.66 15.69
N ALA A 393 -2.43 0.43 15.37
CA ALA A 393 -3.50 -0.27 16.07
C ALA A 393 -3.00 -0.84 17.41
N MET A 394 -1.73 -1.21 17.48
CA MET A 394 -1.09 -1.76 18.68
C MET A 394 -0.73 -0.67 19.69
N ILE A 395 -0.21 0.48 19.25
CA ILE A 395 0.26 1.54 20.15
C ILE A 395 -0.86 2.11 21.04
N GLN A 396 -2.11 2.04 20.60
CA GLN A 396 -3.29 2.42 21.40
C GLN A 396 -3.43 1.61 22.69
N TYR A 397 -2.74 0.49 22.77
CA TYR A 397 -2.70 -0.41 23.91
C TYR A 397 -1.38 -0.36 24.69
N MET A 398 -0.51 0.61 24.40
CA MET A 398 0.69 0.94 25.18
C MET A 398 0.38 2.04 26.19
N SER A 399 1.31 2.35 27.08
CA SER A 399 1.15 3.38 28.10
C SER A 399 0.86 4.75 27.49
N ASP A 400 0.18 5.62 28.24
CA ASP A 400 -0.11 6.99 27.79
C ASP A 400 1.20 7.77 27.54
N ASP A 401 2.21 7.56 28.38
CA ASP A 401 3.55 8.17 28.26
C ASP A 401 4.21 7.83 26.92
N TYR A 402 4.09 6.56 26.48
CA TYR A 402 4.56 6.13 25.18
C TYR A 402 3.62 6.58 24.06
N LEU A 403 2.31 6.37 24.17
CA LEU A 403 1.33 6.68 23.14
C LEU A 403 1.44 8.13 22.67
N ASP A 404 1.48 9.07 23.61
CA ASP A 404 1.53 10.51 23.34
C ASP A 404 2.87 10.95 22.72
N ASN A 405 3.96 10.21 22.97
CA ASN A 405 5.32 10.63 22.63
C ASN A 405 6.13 9.59 21.83
N HIS A 406 5.51 8.54 21.29
CA HIS A 406 6.23 7.41 20.70
C HIS A 406 7.14 7.81 19.54
N LEU A 407 6.75 8.79 18.73
CA LEU A 407 7.59 9.28 17.64
C LEU A 407 8.87 9.94 18.14
N PHE A 408 8.81 10.59 19.31
CA PHE A 408 9.97 11.17 19.95
C PHE A 408 10.93 10.08 20.41
N TYR A 409 10.43 9.05 21.12
CA TYR A 409 11.26 7.93 21.56
C TYR A 409 11.77 7.07 20.38
N ALA A 410 10.97 6.88 19.34
CA ALA A 410 11.34 6.12 18.15
C ALA A 410 12.50 6.76 17.35
N ASN A 411 12.73 8.07 17.46
CA ASN A 411 13.87 8.73 16.81
C ASN A 411 15.23 8.28 17.36
N TYR A 412 15.25 7.70 18.56
CA TYR A 412 16.47 7.16 19.17
C TYR A 412 16.70 5.69 18.81
N LEU A 413 15.75 5.03 18.15
CA LEU A 413 15.97 3.68 17.63
C LEU A 413 17.05 3.70 16.54
N ASN A 414 17.91 2.68 16.55
CA ASN A 414 19.07 2.55 15.68
C ASN A 414 20.06 3.73 15.78
N GLN A 415 20.04 4.49 16.89
CA GLN A 415 21.00 5.55 17.20
C GLN A 415 22.01 5.12 18.27
N PRO A 416 23.18 5.78 18.35
CA PRO A 416 24.13 5.57 19.43
C PRO A 416 23.56 5.88 20.82
N VAL A 417 23.97 5.12 21.84
CA VAL A 417 23.55 5.33 23.24
C VAL A 417 23.90 6.72 23.76
N GLU A 418 24.99 7.33 23.28
CA GLU A 418 25.39 8.70 23.64
C GLU A 418 24.26 9.75 23.41
N ASN A 419 23.41 9.53 22.40
CA ASN A 419 22.30 10.44 22.09
C ASN A 419 21.17 10.37 23.13
N ILE A 420 20.91 9.20 23.71
CA ILE A 420 19.92 9.10 24.79
C ILE A 420 20.50 9.58 26.12
N GLU A 421 21.81 9.41 26.34
CA GLU A 421 22.50 9.94 27.53
C GLU A 421 22.54 11.48 27.55
N SER A 422 22.59 12.12 26.38
CA SER A 422 22.59 13.59 26.28
C SER A 422 21.21 14.20 26.49
N ASP A 423 20.16 13.50 26.06
CA ASP A 423 18.82 14.06 25.90
C ASP A 423 17.87 13.66 27.03
N PHE A 424 18.21 12.63 27.81
CA PHE A 424 17.42 12.12 28.92
C PHE A 424 18.18 12.07 30.25
N THR A 425 17.43 12.25 31.34
CA THR A 425 17.88 11.79 32.65
C THR A 425 17.56 10.29 32.75
N LEU A 426 18.58 9.46 32.90
CA LEU A 426 18.46 8.01 32.84
C LEU A 426 18.73 7.35 34.20
N SER A 427 17.98 6.29 34.49
CA SER A 427 18.22 5.31 35.55
C SER A 427 18.49 3.92 34.97
N ASP A 428 19.07 3.03 35.77
CA ASP A 428 19.35 1.63 35.43
C ASP A 428 20.14 1.41 34.13
N ILE A 429 20.97 2.38 33.73
CA ILE A 429 21.81 2.32 32.53
C ILE A 429 22.88 1.23 32.62
N ASN A 430 22.90 0.35 31.63
CA ASN A 430 23.89 -0.70 31.41
C ASN A 430 23.93 -1.08 29.92
N ASP A 431 24.80 -2.03 29.55
CA ASP A 431 25.01 -2.47 28.17
C ASP A 431 23.78 -3.07 27.47
N TYR A 432 22.68 -3.31 28.20
CA TYR A 432 21.45 -3.94 27.69
C TYR A 432 20.21 -3.06 27.78
N LYS A 433 20.17 -2.09 28.70
CA LYS A 433 19.01 -1.21 28.85
C LYS A 433 19.35 0.12 29.52
N ALA A 434 18.52 1.12 29.25
CA ALA A 434 18.51 2.40 29.95
C ALA A 434 17.07 2.89 30.15
N THR A 435 16.70 3.20 31.39
CA THR A 435 15.34 3.64 31.75
C THR A 435 15.27 5.16 31.82
N VAL A 436 14.22 5.76 31.26
CA VAL A 436 14.02 7.22 31.32
C VAL A 436 13.34 7.58 32.64
N ASP A 437 13.96 8.48 33.42
CA ASP A 437 13.44 8.88 34.73
C ASP A 437 12.04 9.51 34.62
N ASN A 438 11.15 9.12 35.55
CA ASN A 438 9.77 9.58 35.66
C ASN A 438 8.87 9.21 34.45
N THR A 439 9.26 8.22 33.65
CA THR A 439 8.39 7.63 32.63
C THR A 439 8.45 6.11 32.73
N ASP A 440 7.56 5.42 32.03
CA ASP A 440 7.59 3.96 31.94
C ASP A 440 8.39 3.43 30.73
N ILE A 441 9.24 4.29 30.15
CA ILE A 441 9.99 4.01 28.94
C ILE A 441 11.38 3.49 29.29
N THR A 442 11.72 2.32 28.75
CA THR A 442 13.07 1.77 28.81
C THR A 442 13.60 1.50 27.42
N PHE A 443 14.76 2.03 27.08
CA PHE A 443 15.47 1.71 25.85
C PHE A 443 16.19 0.36 25.99
N LEU A 444 16.08 -0.48 24.97
CA LEU A 444 16.90 -1.69 24.82
C LEU A 444 18.17 -1.36 24.05
N ILE A 445 19.29 -1.85 24.56
CA ILE A 445 20.64 -1.58 24.04
C ILE A 445 21.26 -2.91 23.60
N ASP A 446 21.91 -2.90 22.44
CA ASP A 446 22.87 -3.92 22.05
C ASP A 446 24.19 -3.21 21.72
N LYS A 447 25.20 -3.45 22.56
CA LYS A 447 26.49 -2.75 22.53
C LYS A 447 26.30 -1.25 22.73
N ASP A 448 26.57 -0.44 21.70
CA ASP A 448 26.48 1.02 21.77
C ASP A 448 25.27 1.56 20.98
N THR A 449 24.32 0.71 20.61
CA THR A 449 23.16 1.10 19.78
C THR A 449 21.85 0.77 20.48
N VAL A 450 20.91 1.71 20.44
CA VAL A 450 19.54 1.50 20.89
C VAL A 450 18.78 0.69 19.85
N ILE A 451 18.35 -0.52 20.20
CA ILE A 451 17.71 -1.46 19.27
C ILE A 451 16.19 -1.60 19.50
N GLY A 452 15.67 -1.10 20.62
CA GLY A 452 14.28 -1.31 20.97
C GLY A 452 13.79 -0.44 22.12
N ILE A 453 12.51 -0.55 22.42
CA ILE A 453 11.82 0.18 23.49
C ILE A 453 10.90 -0.78 24.23
N ILE A 454 10.88 -0.67 25.56
CA ILE A 454 9.97 -1.36 26.47
C ILE A 454 9.03 -0.32 27.08
N THR A 455 7.75 -0.65 27.16
CA THR A 455 6.71 0.17 27.79
C THR A 455 5.61 -0.73 28.34
N SER A 456 4.83 -0.24 29.32
CA SER A 456 3.69 -0.97 29.86
C SER A 456 2.48 -0.94 28.91
N GLY A 457 1.56 -1.88 29.07
CA GLY A 457 0.30 -1.93 28.33
C GLY A 457 -0.84 -1.18 29.02
N SER A 458 -1.70 -0.51 28.26
CA SER A 458 -2.93 0.11 28.74
C SER A 458 -4.11 -0.88 28.70
N GLY A 459 -4.25 -1.68 29.76
CA GLY A 459 -5.42 -2.54 29.97
C GLY A 459 -5.29 -3.99 29.48
N GLU A 460 -4.63 -4.85 30.27
CA GLU A 460 -4.36 -6.26 29.97
C GLU A 460 -5.54 -7.06 29.38
N LYS A 461 -6.77 -6.90 29.92
CA LYS A 461 -7.97 -7.62 29.45
C LYS A 461 -8.42 -7.20 28.05
N GLU A 462 -8.25 -5.92 27.74
CA GLU A 462 -8.63 -5.34 26.46
C GLU A 462 -7.64 -5.78 25.39
N ILE A 463 -6.34 -5.81 25.73
CA ILE A 463 -5.25 -6.31 24.89
C ILE A 463 -5.46 -7.78 24.54
N LYS A 464 -5.65 -8.64 25.55
CA LYS A 464 -5.86 -10.08 25.34
C LYS A 464 -7.05 -10.37 24.42
N LYS A 465 -8.12 -9.59 24.55
CA LYS A 465 -9.31 -9.70 23.71
C LYS A 465 -9.10 -9.16 22.29
N ALA A 466 -8.46 -8.00 22.15
CA ALA A 466 -8.24 -7.34 20.86
C ALA A 466 -7.34 -8.18 19.94
N PHE A 467 -6.33 -8.83 20.51
CA PHE A 467 -5.31 -9.57 19.74
C PHE A 467 -5.36 -11.10 19.92
N ASN A 468 -6.44 -11.59 20.52
CA ASN A 468 -6.70 -13.01 20.77
C ASN A 468 -5.48 -13.73 21.37
N ILE A 469 -4.98 -13.21 22.49
CA ILE A 469 -3.76 -13.69 23.15
C ILE A 469 -4.13 -14.70 24.23
N GLU A 470 -3.83 -15.96 23.98
CA GLU A 470 -4.02 -17.09 24.91
C GLU A 470 -2.71 -17.59 25.52
N GLU A 471 -1.57 -17.18 24.94
CA GLU A 471 -0.22 -17.58 25.34
C GLU A 471 0.43 -16.52 26.27
N ASP A 472 1.45 -16.92 27.04
CA ASP A 472 2.17 -16.00 27.94
C ASP A 472 3.00 -14.95 27.18
N TYR A 473 3.51 -15.33 26.00
CA TYR A 473 4.32 -14.46 25.15
C TYR A 473 3.84 -14.57 23.71
N LYS A 474 3.63 -13.43 23.04
CA LYS A 474 3.24 -13.42 21.62
C LYS A 474 4.07 -12.40 20.84
N ILE A 475 4.62 -12.82 19.71
CA ILE A 475 5.44 -11.98 18.83
C ILE A 475 4.66 -11.64 17.57
N TYR A 476 4.62 -10.36 17.25
CA TYR A 476 4.03 -9.80 16.04
C TYR A 476 5.10 -9.18 15.15
N LYS A 477 4.82 -9.16 13.86
CA LYS A 477 5.61 -8.43 12.87
C LYS A 477 4.91 -7.11 12.53
N THR A 478 5.66 -6.03 12.52
CA THR A 478 5.20 -4.72 12.08
C THR A 478 5.99 -4.26 10.85
N ASP A 479 5.58 -3.15 10.26
CA ASP A 479 6.29 -2.56 9.11
C ASP A 479 7.73 -2.13 9.47
N GLY A 480 7.94 -1.67 10.71
CA GLY A 480 9.23 -1.17 11.21
C GLY A 480 10.08 -2.16 12.02
N GLY A 481 9.53 -3.31 12.43
CA GLY A 481 10.22 -4.16 13.40
C GLY A 481 9.45 -5.41 13.81
N PHE A 482 9.66 -5.80 15.05
CA PHE A 482 8.95 -6.88 15.73
C PHE A 482 8.50 -6.39 17.09
N VAL A 483 7.35 -6.90 17.55
CA VAL A 483 6.84 -6.57 18.88
C VAL A 483 6.53 -7.84 19.63
N LEU A 484 7.12 -7.97 20.80
CA LEU A 484 6.80 -8.98 21.79
C LEU A 484 5.83 -8.38 22.81
N TYR A 485 4.71 -9.07 23.04
CA TYR A 485 3.86 -8.83 24.19
C TYR A 485 4.10 -9.89 25.26
N ASP A 486 4.50 -9.44 26.45
CA ASP A 486 4.60 -10.23 27.67
C ASP A 486 3.28 -10.08 28.44
N ALA A 487 2.42 -11.09 28.32
CA ALA A 487 1.09 -11.06 28.91
C ALA A 487 1.09 -11.14 30.45
N PRO A 488 1.95 -11.95 31.12
CA PRO A 488 2.06 -11.95 32.58
C PRO A 488 2.45 -10.61 33.19
N ASN A 489 3.27 -9.82 32.49
CA ASN A 489 3.76 -8.53 32.99
C ASN A 489 3.08 -7.33 32.35
N ASN A 490 2.10 -7.56 31.45
CA ASN A 490 1.40 -6.53 30.68
C ASN A 490 2.40 -5.52 30.08
N THR A 491 3.44 -6.04 29.42
CA THR A 491 4.59 -5.27 28.94
C THR A 491 4.76 -5.49 27.44
N TRP A 492 4.99 -4.39 26.72
CA TRP A 492 5.31 -4.39 25.30
C TRP A 492 6.80 -4.16 25.10
N VAL A 493 7.39 -4.95 24.21
CA VAL A 493 8.80 -4.84 23.81
C VAL A 493 8.86 -4.70 22.29
N TYR A 494 9.15 -3.49 21.83
CA TYR A 494 9.38 -3.20 20.42
C TYR A 494 10.87 -3.33 20.09
N VAL A 495 11.20 -4.07 19.04
CA VAL A 495 12.56 -4.17 18.50
C VAL A 495 12.57 -3.71 17.06
N SER A 496 13.43 -2.75 16.76
CA SER A 496 13.65 -2.21 15.42
C SER A 496 14.35 -3.23 14.53
N ARG A 497 14.11 -3.15 13.22
CA ARG A 497 14.87 -3.92 12.23
C ARG A 497 16.26 -3.37 11.97
#